data_AF-A0A3A4S2P9-F1
#
_entry.id   AF-A0A3A4S2P9-F1
#
_cell.length_a   1.000
_cell.length_b   1.000
_cell.length_c   1.000
_cell.angle_alpha   90.00
_cell.angle_beta   90.00
_cell.angle_gamma   90.00
#
_symmetry.space_group_name_H-M   'P 1'
#
loop_
_entity.id
_entity.type
_entity.pdbx_description
1 polymer ?
#
loop_
_entity_poly.entity_id
_entity_poly.type
_entity_poly.pdbx_seq_one_letter_code
_entity_poly.pdbx_strand_id
1 'polypeptide(L)'
;MKTKIKFFIFLAVLFLAKNSFALSFTQDYWTPTDFTTGDNGSAFFVLSVEIAGYESDFGLFTVDDIANPTTIVEKLLVFEAKSEPFSVANVYFKQDSDGWWAKSDFEDWQLFDRYFGFYYGVYTGGATDTTLDYLWYTDTRFNSYANGTPLDTTIEHIATDWNGIDTVGIYLDDQRGGGDRDWNDMTIIGNDLAPVPEPATLLLLGTGLLGLGVGRKRFSKK
;
A
#
# COMPACT_ATOMS: atom_id res chain seq x y z
N MET A 1 11.86 -39.29 -45.84
CA MET A 1 12.24 -37.96 -45.33
C MET A 1 11.18 -37.48 -44.36
N LYS A 2 11.47 -37.46 -43.04
CA LYS A 2 10.59 -36.91 -42.01
C LYS A 2 11.36 -35.77 -41.32
N THR A 3 11.02 -34.54 -41.65
CA THR A 3 11.67 -33.33 -41.10
C THR A 3 11.02 -33.01 -39.76
N LYS A 4 11.75 -33.21 -38.66
CA LYS A 4 11.31 -32.80 -37.32
C LYS A 4 11.68 -31.33 -37.12
N ILE A 5 10.68 -30.46 -37.14
CA ILE A 5 10.83 -29.05 -36.74
C ILE A 5 10.74 -29.01 -35.22
N LYS A 6 11.83 -28.64 -34.55
CA LYS A 6 11.86 -28.38 -33.11
C LYS A 6 11.53 -26.91 -32.88
N PHE A 7 10.39 -26.63 -32.28
CA PHE A 7 10.00 -25.32 -31.79
C PHE A 7 10.80 -25.05 -30.51
N PHE A 8 11.71 -24.08 -30.53
CA PHE A 8 12.37 -23.56 -29.34
C PHE A 8 11.58 -22.34 -28.88
N ILE A 9 10.81 -22.48 -27.81
CA ILE A 9 10.23 -21.35 -27.07
C ILE A 9 11.32 -20.88 -26.11
N PHE A 10 11.92 -19.74 -26.42
CA PHE A 10 12.88 -19.07 -25.53
C PHE A 10 12.08 -18.15 -24.61
N LEU A 11 11.68 -18.67 -23.45
CA LEU A 11 11.11 -17.84 -22.38
C LEU A 11 12.29 -17.15 -21.69
N ALA A 12 12.60 -15.92 -22.14
CA ALA A 12 13.57 -15.07 -21.47
C ALA A 12 12.94 -14.52 -20.18
N VAL A 13 13.11 -15.24 -19.07
CA VAL A 13 12.93 -14.66 -17.74
C VAL A 13 14.07 -13.67 -17.54
N LEU A 14 13.78 -12.39 -17.74
CA LEU A 14 14.72 -11.32 -17.50
C LEU A 14 14.85 -11.16 -15.98
N PHE A 15 15.92 -11.73 -15.41
CA PHE A 15 16.34 -11.41 -14.05
C PHE A 15 16.75 -9.93 -14.01
N LEU A 16 15.86 -9.08 -13.47
CA LEU A 16 16.20 -7.72 -13.10
C LEU A 16 17.32 -7.76 -12.06
N ALA A 17 18.44 -7.13 -12.40
CA ALA A 17 19.57 -6.96 -11.51
C ALA A 17 19.12 -6.26 -10.23
N LYS A 18 19.53 -6.81 -9.08
CA LYS A 18 19.41 -6.20 -7.75
C LYS A 18 20.16 -4.87 -7.73
N ASN A 19 19.54 -3.81 -8.21
CA ASN A 19 19.92 -2.48 -7.80
C ASN A 19 19.45 -2.35 -6.36
N SER A 20 20.40 -2.22 -5.44
CA SER A 20 20.16 -1.82 -4.06
C SER A 20 19.63 -0.39 -4.07
N PHE A 21 18.36 -0.22 -4.44
CA PHE A 21 17.62 0.99 -4.10
C PHE A 21 17.53 1.01 -2.58
N ALA A 22 17.95 2.13 -1.98
CA ALA A 22 17.55 2.42 -0.62
C ALA A 22 16.02 2.60 -0.64
N LEU A 23 15.27 1.52 -0.43
CA LEU A 23 13.86 1.53 -0.11
C LEU A 23 13.70 2.39 1.15
N SER A 24 13.23 3.62 0.97
CA SER A 24 12.77 4.46 2.08
C SER A 24 12.05 5.67 1.52
N PHE A 25 10.81 5.46 1.11
CA PHE A 25 9.72 6.41 1.32
C PHE A 25 8.44 5.57 1.46
N THR A 26 8.20 5.03 2.65
CA THR A 26 6.87 4.49 2.93
C THR A 26 5.90 5.65 2.97
N GLN A 27 4.86 5.52 2.14
CA GLN A 27 3.80 6.49 2.02
C GLN A 27 2.58 5.85 2.66
N ASP A 28 2.12 6.46 3.74
CA ASP A 28 1.01 5.92 4.53
C ASP A 28 -0.28 5.89 3.70
N TYR A 29 -0.45 6.89 2.82
CA TYR A 29 -1.70 7.15 2.13
C TYR A 29 -1.52 7.40 0.63
N TRP A 30 -2.55 7.02 -0.12
CA TRP A 30 -2.59 6.92 -1.56
C TRP A 30 -3.93 7.46 -2.07
N THR A 31 -3.96 7.81 -3.35
CA THR A 31 -5.16 8.26 -4.07
C THR A 31 -5.20 7.58 -5.44
N PRO A 32 -6.39 7.27 -5.98
CA PRO A 32 -6.48 6.83 -7.36
C PRO A 32 -6.09 7.98 -8.30
N THR A 33 -5.51 7.64 -9.45
CA THR A 33 -5.07 8.60 -10.47
C THR A 33 -5.89 8.52 -11.76
N ASP A 34 -6.44 7.35 -12.09
CA ASP A 34 -7.31 7.21 -13.24
C ASP A 34 -8.74 7.63 -12.90
N PHE A 35 -9.14 8.81 -13.39
CA PHE A 35 -10.52 9.30 -13.36
C PHE A 35 -11.08 9.43 -14.78
N THR A 36 -10.96 8.37 -15.61
CA THR A 36 -11.35 8.33 -17.03
C THR A 36 -12.74 8.91 -17.37
N THR A 37 -13.65 9.06 -16.40
CA THR A 37 -14.98 9.71 -16.60
C THR A 37 -15.25 10.94 -15.72
N GLY A 38 -14.24 11.50 -15.07
CA GLY A 38 -14.35 12.65 -14.17
C GLY A 38 -14.48 12.25 -12.71
N ASP A 39 -15.58 11.58 -12.36
CA ASP A 39 -15.93 11.23 -10.97
C ASP A 39 -15.75 9.73 -10.65
N ASN A 40 -15.56 8.88 -11.67
CA ASN A 40 -15.31 7.45 -11.48
C ASN A 40 -13.89 7.09 -11.91
N GLY A 41 -13.28 6.18 -11.15
CA GLY A 41 -11.96 5.63 -11.40
C GLY A 41 -11.87 4.14 -11.08
N SER A 42 -10.77 3.54 -11.47
CA SER A 42 -10.44 2.17 -11.09
C SER A 42 -8.96 2.06 -10.76
N ALA A 43 -8.64 1.16 -9.82
CA ALA A 43 -7.29 0.70 -9.56
C ALA A 43 -7.25 -0.82 -9.75
N PHE A 44 -6.11 -1.30 -10.23
CA PHE A 44 -5.90 -2.70 -10.55
C PHE A 44 -4.80 -3.29 -9.67
N PHE A 45 -5.08 -4.42 -9.02
CA PHE A 45 -4.15 -5.09 -8.11
C PHE A 45 -3.84 -6.51 -8.57
N VAL A 46 -2.57 -6.90 -8.46
CA VAL A 46 -2.08 -8.26 -8.72
C VAL A 46 -1.33 -8.77 -7.51
N LEU A 47 -1.76 -9.89 -6.96
CA LEU A 47 -0.97 -10.64 -5.99
C LEU A 47 0.16 -11.35 -6.75
N SER A 48 1.40 -10.91 -6.57
CA SER A 48 2.54 -11.40 -7.36
C SER A 48 3.34 -12.50 -6.65
N VAL A 49 3.41 -12.44 -5.32
CA VAL A 49 4.22 -13.34 -4.50
C VAL A 49 3.47 -13.63 -3.22
N GLU A 50 3.51 -14.89 -2.80
CA GLU A 50 3.12 -15.34 -1.48
C GLU A 50 4.05 -16.50 -1.10
N ILE A 51 5.01 -16.23 -0.22
CA ILE A 51 6.03 -17.21 0.22
C ILE A 51 6.11 -17.14 1.74
N ALA A 52 4.96 -17.18 2.40
CA ALA A 52 4.85 -17.02 3.84
C ALA A 52 4.51 -18.35 4.53
N GLY A 53 4.86 -18.42 5.83
CA GLY A 53 4.36 -19.46 6.73
C GLY A 53 2.96 -19.16 7.27
N TYR A 54 2.51 -17.91 7.13
CA TYR A 54 1.19 -17.43 7.53
C TYR A 54 0.38 -17.05 6.27
N GLU A 55 -0.94 -17.13 6.38
CA GLU A 55 -1.82 -16.61 5.34
C GLU A 55 -2.08 -15.13 5.62
N SER A 56 -2.27 -14.32 4.58
CA SER A 56 -2.55 -12.89 4.74
C SER A 56 -3.62 -12.41 3.77
N ASP A 57 -4.61 -11.70 4.29
CA ASP A 57 -5.51 -10.91 3.45
C ASP A 57 -4.89 -9.54 3.13
N PHE A 58 -5.40 -8.88 2.09
CA PHE A 58 -4.96 -7.54 1.68
C PHE A 58 -6.16 -6.65 1.40
N GLY A 59 -6.09 -5.39 1.83
CA GLY A 59 -7.14 -4.41 1.55
C GLY A 59 -6.72 -2.97 1.69
N LEU A 60 -7.70 -2.08 1.53
CA LEU A 60 -7.57 -0.63 1.65
C LEU A 60 -8.24 -0.15 2.94
N PHE A 61 -7.74 0.91 3.56
CA PHE A 61 -8.41 1.53 4.72
C PHE A 61 -8.45 3.04 4.61
N THR A 62 -9.44 3.67 5.25
CA THR A 62 -9.55 5.13 5.36
C THR A 62 -9.44 5.59 6.81
N VAL A 63 -9.18 6.88 6.99
CA VAL A 63 -9.02 7.51 8.30
C VAL A 63 -9.90 8.75 8.40
N ASP A 64 -10.09 9.22 9.63
CA ASP A 64 -10.90 10.40 9.96
C ASP A 64 -10.30 11.71 9.45
N ASP A 65 -8.97 11.85 9.53
CA ASP A 65 -8.23 13.00 9.02
C ASP A 65 -6.83 12.56 8.61
N ILE A 66 -6.52 12.58 7.31
CA ILE A 66 -5.19 12.18 6.80
C ILE A 66 -4.03 13.03 7.35
N ALA A 67 -4.27 14.27 7.76
CA ALA A 67 -3.24 15.13 8.31
C ALA A 67 -2.92 14.80 9.78
N ASN A 68 -3.88 14.23 10.50
CA ASN A 68 -3.74 13.81 11.90
C ASN A 68 -4.70 12.66 12.22
N PRO A 69 -4.43 11.45 11.69
CA PRO A 69 -5.38 10.35 11.77
C PRO A 69 -5.42 9.80 13.19
N THR A 70 -6.63 9.58 13.69
CA THR A 70 -6.88 9.07 15.05
C THR A 70 -7.68 7.78 15.05
N THR A 71 -8.44 7.52 13.98
CA THR A 71 -9.25 6.31 13.84
C THR A 71 -9.31 5.84 12.40
N ILE A 72 -9.30 4.52 12.21
CA ILE A 72 -9.74 3.91 10.95
C ILE A 72 -11.26 4.07 10.85
N VAL A 73 -11.73 4.52 9.69
CA VAL A 73 -13.16 4.75 9.43
C VAL A 73 -13.75 3.56 8.69
N GLU A 74 -13.18 3.20 7.54
CA GLU A 74 -13.65 2.07 6.73
C GLU A 74 -12.49 1.18 6.27
N LYS A 75 -12.83 -0.06 5.91
CA LYS A 75 -11.92 -1.02 5.26
C LYS A 75 -12.60 -1.63 4.05
N LEU A 76 -11.82 -1.86 2.99
CA LEU A 76 -12.25 -2.52 1.77
C LEU A 76 -11.32 -3.70 1.48
N LEU A 77 -11.85 -4.92 1.48
CA LEU A 77 -11.09 -6.12 1.16
C LEU A 77 -10.76 -6.18 -0.34
N VAL A 78 -9.51 -6.49 -0.69
CA VAL A 78 -9.04 -6.61 -2.08
C VAL A 78 -8.58 -8.03 -2.42
N PHE A 79 -7.97 -8.75 -1.48
CA PHE A 79 -7.69 -10.18 -1.58
C PHE A 79 -8.05 -10.85 -0.26
N GLU A 80 -8.73 -12.00 -0.33
CA GLU A 80 -8.93 -12.88 0.84
C GLU A 80 -7.62 -13.59 1.22
N ALA A 81 -7.48 -14.03 2.47
CA ALA A 81 -6.28 -14.75 2.93
C ALA A 81 -5.93 -16.00 2.10
N LYS A 82 -6.93 -16.70 1.57
CA LYS A 82 -6.77 -17.87 0.70
C LYS A 82 -6.43 -17.55 -0.77
N SER A 83 -6.21 -16.28 -1.10
CA SER A 83 -5.96 -15.84 -2.48
C SER A 83 -4.55 -16.22 -2.87
N GLU A 84 -4.39 -16.97 -3.96
CA GLU A 84 -3.10 -17.49 -4.38
C GLU A 84 -2.33 -16.51 -5.29
N PRO A 85 -0.99 -16.66 -5.42
CA PRO A 85 -0.20 -15.89 -6.37
C PRO A 85 -0.78 -15.87 -7.79
N PHE A 86 -0.60 -14.73 -8.45
CA PHE A 86 -1.17 -14.34 -9.74
C PHE A 86 -2.68 -14.09 -9.75
N SER A 87 -3.33 -14.06 -8.57
CA SER A 87 -4.69 -13.53 -8.43
C SER A 87 -4.74 -12.06 -8.78
N VAL A 88 -5.88 -11.65 -9.32
CA VAL A 88 -6.12 -10.29 -9.81
C VAL A 88 -7.41 -9.78 -9.21
N ALA A 89 -7.40 -8.53 -8.75
CA ALA A 89 -8.57 -7.86 -8.21
C ALA A 89 -8.63 -6.42 -8.70
N ASN A 90 -9.86 -5.95 -8.92
CA ASN A 90 -10.14 -4.56 -9.27
C ASN A 90 -10.76 -3.86 -8.08
N VAL A 91 -10.40 -2.59 -7.91
CA VAL A 91 -11.10 -1.66 -7.03
C VAL A 91 -11.68 -0.54 -7.88
N TYR A 92 -12.95 -0.26 -7.68
CA TYR A 92 -13.69 0.77 -8.41
C TYR A 92 -14.03 1.90 -7.45
N PHE A 93 -13.80 3.13 -7.89
CA PHE A 93 -14.11 4.35 -7.17
C PHE A 93 -15.17 5.14 -7.93
N LYS A 94 -16.08 5.77 -7.20
CA LYS A 94 -17.01 6.77 -7.75
C LYS A 94 -17.27 7.87 -6.73
N GLN A 95 -17.63 9.05 -7.22
CA GLN A 95 -18.09 10.16 -6.38
C GLN A 95 -19.53 10.54 -6.75
N ASP A 96 -20.36 10.74 -5.74
CA ASP A 96 -21.71 11.30 -5.88
C ASP A 96 -21.99 12.39 -4.83
N SER A 97 -23.27 12.72 -4.60
CA SER A 97 -23.65 13.75 -3.63
C SER A 97 -23.37 13.38 -2.18
N ASP A 98 -23.26 12.09 -1.88
CA ASP A 98 -23.10 11.57 -0.52
C ASP A 98 -21.61 11.37 -0.17
N GLY A 99 -20.74 11.32 -1.18
CA GLY A 99 -19.30 11.30 -1.01
C GLY A 99 -18.58 10.40 -2.00
N TRP A 100 -17.41 9.92 -1.59
CA TRP A 100 -16.68 8.90 -2.32
C TRP A 100 -17.19 7.53 -1.93
N TRP A 101 -17.24 6.64 -2.92
CA TRP A 101 -17.60 5.24 -2.73
C TRP A 101 -16.51 4.37 -3.33
N ALA A 102 -16.29 3.22 -2.72
CA ALA A 102 -15.42 2.19 -3.26
C ALA A 102 -16.12 0.84 -3.24
N LYS A 103 -15.75 -0.03 -4.18
CA LYS A 103 -16.05 -1.46 -4.15
C LYS A 103 -14.86 -2.23 -4.70
N SER A 104 -14.78 -3.51 -4.39
CA SER A 104 -13.80 -4.42 -4.99
C SER A 104 -14.50 -5.54 -5.73
N ASP A 105 -13.74 -6.51 -6.23
CA ASP A 105 -14.30 -7.77 -6.73
C ASP A 105 -14.84 -8.67 -5.59
N PHE A 106 -14.52 -8.37 -4.33
CA PHE A 106 -14.89 -9.14 -3.13
C PHE A 106 -15.96 -8.46 -2.27
N GLU A 107 -16.08 -7.13 -2.33
CA GLU A 107 -17.03 -6.36 -1.53
C GLU A 107 -17.85 -5.40 -2.39
N ASP A 108 -19.11 -5.20 -1.99
CA ASP A 108 -20.04 -4.28 -2.66
C ASP A 108 -19.71 -2.80 -2.39
N TRP A 109 -20.41 -1.90 -3.10
CA TRP A 109 -20.27 -0.46 -2.91
C TRP A 109 -20.54 -0.04 -1.46
N GLN A 110 -19.54 0.59 -0.86
CA GLN A 110 -19.61 1.21 0.46
C GLN A 110 -19.08 2.65 0.41
N LEU A 111 -19.55 3.48 1.35
CA LEU A 111 -18.99 4.81 1.52
C LEU A 111 -17.51 4.65 1.87
N PHE A 112 -16.66 5.47 1.26
CA PHE A 112 -15.22 5.40 1.41
C PHE A 112 -14.64 6.81 1.30
N ASP A 113 -13.32 6.92 1.30
CA ASP A 113 -12.60 8.17 1.04
C ASP A 113 -11.79 8.02 -0.24
N ARG A 114 -11.49 9.15 -0.88
CA ARG A 114 -10.54 9.22 -1.98
C ARG A 114 -9.13 8.87 -1.52
N TYR A 115 -8.81 9.20 -0.27
CA TYR A 115 -7.51 8.93 0.32
C TYR A 115 -7.55 7.70 1.21
N PHE A 116 -6.65 6.75 0.97
CA PHE A 116 -6.62 5.48 1.69
C PHE A 116 -5.20 4.99 1.91
N GLY A 117 -4.99 4.16 2.93
CA GLY A 117 -3.78 3.37 3.09
C GLY A 117 -4.01 1.90 2.75
N PHE A 118 -2.97 1.08 2.91
CA PHE A 118 -3.05 -0.37 2.72
C PHE A 118 -3.01 -1.10 4.06
N TYR A 119 -3.73 -2.21 4.15
CA TYR A 119 -3.66 -3.09 5.31
C TYR A 119 -3.51 -4.56 4.92
N TYR A 120 -2.94 -5.34 5.84
CA TYR A 120 -2.96 -6.80 5.81
C TYR A 120 -3.53 -7.35 7.11
N GLY A 121 -4.42 -8.32 7.00
CA GLY A 121 -4.81 -9.19 8.09
C GLY A 121 -4.00 -10.48 8.05
N VAL A 122 -3.28 -10.79 9.13
CA VAL A 122 -2.37 -11.96 9.19
C VAL A 122 -2.99 -13.08 10.03
N TYR A 123 -2.90 -14.31 9.54
CA TYR A 123 -3.47 -15.53 10.14
C TYR A 123 -2.34 -16.53 10.42
N THR A 124 -1.95 -16.66 11.69
CA THR A 124 -0.72 -17.40 12.05
C THR A 124 -0.90 -18.90 12.20
N GLY A 125 -2.13 -19.42 12.22
CA GLY A 125 -2.41 -20.85 12.29
C GLY A 125 -2.23 -21.61 10.96
N GLY A 126 -1.77 -20.94 9.90
CA GLY A 126 -1.51 -21.50 8.57
C GLY A 126 -2.76 -21.65 7.70
N ALA A 127 -2.64 -22.32 6.55
CA ALA A 127 -3.64 -22.41 5.46
C ALA A 127 -5.10 -22.76 5.82
N THR A 128 -5.36 -23.36 6.99
CA THR A 128 -6.72 -23.69 7.44
C THR A 128 -7.25 -22.78 8.53
N ASP A 129 -6.41 -21.88 9.05
CA ASP A 129 -6.83 -20.92 10.07
C ASP A 129 -7.60 -19.78 9.41
N THR A 130 -8.70 -19.43 10.06
CA THR A 130 -9.57 -18.30 9.67
C THR A 130 -9.66 -17.27 10.77
N THR A 131 -8.82 -17.42 11.81
CA THR A 131 -8.74 -16.53 12.95
C THR A 131 -7.70 -15.47 12.65
N LEU A 132 -8.16 -14.24 12.44
CA LEU A 132 -7.27 -13.09 12.31
C LEU A 132 -6.47 -12.92 13.62
N ASP A 133 -5.14 -12.79 13.52
CA ASP A 133 -4.26 -12.56 14.67
C ASP A 133 -3.79 -11.10 14.74
N TYR A 134 -3.36 -10.56 13.59
CA TYR A 134 -2.76 -9.22 13.49
C TYR A 134 -3.38 -8.41 12.38
N LEU A 135 -3.35 -7.09 12.55
CA LEU A 135 -3.69 -6.11 11.55
C LEU A 135 -2.51 -5.15 11.38
N TRP A 136 -1.91 -5.18 10.21
CA TRP A 136 -0.84 -4.30 9.80
C TRP A 136 -1.36 -3.23 8.86
N TYR A 137 -0.89 -2.01 9.05
CA TYR A 137 -1.30 -0.84 8.29
C TYR A 137 -0.05 -0.09 7.81
N THR A 138 -0.18 0.59 6.66
CA THR A 138 0.87 1.49 6.17
C THR A 138 1.11 2.61 7.18
N ASP A 139 0.05 3.15 7.79
CA ASP A 139 0.17 4.00 8.98
C ASP A 139 0.32 3.14 10.24
N THR A 140 1.59 2.95 10.63
CA THR A 140 1.97 2.06 11.74
C THR A 140 1.26 2.36 13.06
N ARG A 141 0.74 3.58 13.28
CA ARG A 141 0.01 3.91 14.52
C ARG A 141 -1.21 3.03 14.75
N PHE A 142 -1.77 2.45 13.70
CA PHE A 142 -2.94 1.58 13.78
C PHE A 142 -2.60 0.08 13.88
N ASN A 143 -1.31 -0.29 13.83
CA ASN A 143 -0.90 -1.68 13.98
C ASN A 143 -1.43 -2.26 15.31
N SER A 144 -2.04 -3.44 15.22
CA SER A 144 -2.75 -4.01 16.35
C SER A 144 -2.92 -5.52 16.23
N TYR A 145 -3.20 -6.15 17.38
CA TYR A 145 -3.82 -7.47 17.38
C TYR A 145 -5.25 -7.37 16.82
N ALA A 146 -5.82 -8.49 16.39
CA ALA A 146 -7.20 -8.57 15.89
C ALA A 146 -8.27 -8.07 16.88
N ASN A 147 -7.97 -8.06 18.18
CA ASN A 147 -8.85 -7.51 19.22
C ASN A 147 -8.74 -5.97 19.39
N GLY A 148 -7.96 -5.29 18.55
CA GLY A 148 -7.72 -3.85 18.58
C GLY A 148 -6.67 -3.39 19.60
N THR A 149 -6.00 -4.31 20.31
CA THR A 149 -4.92 -3.93 21.22
C THR A 149 -3.72 -3.46 20.40
N PRO A 150 -3.15 -2.27 20.70
CA PRO A 150 -1.97 -1.77 19.98
C PRO A 150 -0.81 -2.75 20.01
N LEU A 151 -0.16 -2.93 18.86
CA LEU A 151 0.98 -3.81 18.67
C LEU A 151 1.89 -3.20 17.61
N ASP A 152 3.20 -3.13 17.87
CA ASP A 152 4.18 -2.72 16.86
C ASP A 152 3.84 -1.36 16.20
N THR A 153 3.31 -0.42 16.99
CA THR A 153 2.77 0.87 16.51
C THR A 153 3.81 1.87 16.00
N THR A 154 5.07 1.46 15.95
CA THR A 154 6.21 2.24 15.47
C THR A 154 7.12 1.40 14.58
N ILE A 155 6.65 0.22 14.17
CA ILE A 155 7.40 -0.74 13.37
C ILE A 155 6.63 -0.93 12.08
N GLU A 156 7.36 -0.83 10.98
CA GLU A 156 6.82 -0.99 9.65
C GLU A 156 6.76 -2.47 9.28
N HIS A 157 5.57 -2.91 8.89
CA HIS A 157 5.28 -4.25 8.37
C HIS A 157 4.83 -4.21 6.90
N ILE A 158 4.60 -3.01 6.37
CA ILE A 158 4.22 -2.80 4.98
C ILE A 158 5.20 -1.81 4.36
N ALA A 159 5.94 -2.27 3.35
CA ALA A 159 6.77 -1.41 2.52
C ALA A 159 6.04 -1.09 1.22
N THR A 160 6.30 0.09 0.67
CA THR A 160 5.77 0.51 -0.63
C THR A 160 6.87 1.07 -1.52
N ASP A 161 6.84 0.74 -2.81
CA ASP A 161 7.73 1.29 -3.83
C ASP A 161 6.91 1.82 -5.01
N TRP A 162 7.05 3.11 -5.33
CA TRP A 162 6.31 3.74 -6.42
C TRP A 162 7.24 4.10 -7.57
N ASN A 163 6.88 3.71 -8.79
CA ASN A 163 7.71 3.98 -9.97
C ASN A 163 7.69 5.45 -10.43
N GLY A 164 6.88 6.31 -9.78
CA GLY A 164 6.72 7.72 -10.13
C GLY A 164 5.73 8.00 -11.27
N ILE A 165 5.06 6.96 -11.78
CA ILE A 165 4.16 7.04 -12.94
C ILE A 165 2.78 6.52 -12.55
N ASP A 166 2.65 5.22 -12.34
CA ASP A 166 1.37 4.52 -12.27
C ASP A 166 1.39 3.27 -11.39
N THR A 167 2.56 2.65 -11.19
CA THR A 167 2.70 1.34 -10.56
C THR A 167 3.28 1.48 -9.16
N VAL A 168 2.66 0.80 -8.20
CA VAL A 168 3.15 0.64 -6.83
C VAL A 168 3.39 -0.84 -6.52
N GLY A 169 4.56 -1.18 -6.00
CA GLY A 169 4.81 -2.43 -5.29
C GLY A 169 4.48 -2.25 -3.81
N ILE A 170 3.75 -3.19 -3.23
CA ILE A 170 3.34 -3.21 -1.83
C ILE A 170 3.79 -4.55 -1.26
N TYR A 171 4.57 -4.51 -0.19
CA TYR A 171 5.26 -5.68 0.33
C TYR A 171 4.97 -5.86 1.80
N LEU A 172 4.70 -7.10 2.20
CA LEU A 172 4.44 -7.49 3.57
C LEU A 172 5.67 -8.13 4.21
N ASP A 173 5.90 -7.79 5.47
CA ASP A 173 6.61 -8.61 6.45
C ASP A 173 5.61 -8.97 7.57
N ASP A 174 5.17 -10.23 7.59
CA ASP A 174 4.03 -10.70 8.38
C ASP A 174 4.40 -10.99 9.86
N GLN A 175 5.69 -10.97 10.18
CA GLN A 175 6.22 -11.35 11.48
C GLN A 175 6.31 -10.17 12.43
N ARG A 176 5.80 -10.37 13.65
CA ARG A 176 5.90 -9.39 14.75
C ARG A 176 7.34 -8.97 15.07
N GLY A 177 7.48 -7.75 15.59
CA GLY A 177 8.77 -7.17 15.95
C GLY A 177 9.58 -6.67 14.75
N GLY A 178 8.91 -6.53 13.60
CA GLY A 178 9.50 -6.05 12.34
C GLY A 178 10.25 -7.10 11.55
N GLY A 179 9.90 -8.37 11.78
CA GLY A 179 10.35 -9.58 11.10
C GLY A 179 11.82 -9.66 10.68
N ASP A 180 12.05 -10.35 9.58
CA ASP A 180 13.37 -10.52 8.98
C ASP A 180 13.65 -9.52 7.85
N ARG A 181 12.64 -8.72 7.47
CA ARG A 181 12.69 -7.61 6.51
C ARG A 181 13.14 -8.04 5.13
N ASP A 182 12.81 -9.26 4.74
CA ASP A 182 13.03 -9.73 3.38
C ASP A 182 11.89 -9.36 2.42
N TRP A 183 10.74 -8.90 2.97
CA TRP A 183 9.59 -8.34 2.28
C TRP A 183 8.99 -9.26 1.21
N ASN A 184 9.13 -10.58 1.38
CA ASN A 184 8.68 -11.55 0.38
C ASN A 184 7.52 -12.45 0.87
N ASP A 185 7.00 -12.20 2.07
CA ASP A 185 5.85 -12.93 2.62
C ASP A 185 4.64 -12.79 1.71
N MET A 186 4.29 -11.55 1.34
CA MET A 186 3.27 -11.24 0.34
C MET A 186 3.65 -9.99 -0.45
N THR A 187 3.49 -10.01 -1.78
CA THR A 187 3.74 -8.84 -2.64
C THR A 187 2.54 -8.56 -3.53
N ILE A 188 2.04 -7.33 -3.47
CA ILE A 188 0.99 -6.82 -4.35
C ILE A 188 1.58 -5.80 -5.31
N ILE A 189 1.14 -5.82 -6.56
CA ILE A 189 1.40 -4.77 -7.55
C ILE A 189 0.08 -4.04 -7.81
N GLY A 190 0.01 -2.77 -7.44
CA GLY A 190 -1.11 -1.87 -7.71
C GLY A 190 -0.81 -0.97 -8.91
N ASN A 191 -1.84 -0.60 -9.68
CA ASN A 191 -1.78 0.39 -10.76
C ASN A 191 -2.82 1.49 -10.58
N ASP A 192 -2.56 2.63 -11.22
CA ASP A 192 -3.39 3.85 -11.19
C ASP A 192 -3.50 4.46 -9.80
N LEU A 193 -2.39 4.43 -9.06
CA LEU A 193 -2.23 4.97 -7.72
C LEU A 193 -1.07 5.95 -7.64
N ALA A 194 -1.25 7.00 -6.85
CA ALA A 194 -0.18 7.92 -6.48
C ALA A 194 -0.15 8.13 -4.97
N PRO A 195 1.04 8.30 -4.37
CA PRO A 195 1.15 8.64 -2.96
C PRO A 195 0.57 10.02 -2.70
N VAL A 196 -0.13 10.17 -1.58
CA VAL A 196 -0.61 11.48 -1.13
C VAL A 196 0.59 12.28 -0.65
N PRO A 197 0.87 13.45 -1.25
CA PRO A 197 2.01 14.26 -0.82
C PRO A 197 1.89 14.62 0.65
N GLU A 198 2.98 14.47 1.39
CA GLU A 198 3.05 14.97 2.76
C GLU A 198 2.64 16.46 2.80
N PRO A 199 1.94 16.92 3.87
CA PRO A 199 1.48 18.28 3.97
C PRO A 199 2.60 19.29 3.68
N ALA A 200 2.36 20.18 2.70
CA ALA A 200 3.30 21.23 2.28
C ALA A 200 3.73 22.18 3.42
N THR A 201 3.10 22.08 4.59
CA THR A 201 3.52 22.69 5.84
C THR A 201 4.96 22.34 6.21
N LEU A 202 5.46 21.14 5.91
CA LEU A 202 6.87 20.78 6.16
C LEU A 202 7.82 21.56 5.24
N LEU A 203 7.48 21.68 3.96
CA LEU A 203 8.23 22.51 3.02
C LEU A 203 8.14 23.99 3.42
N LEU A 204 6.96 24.47 3.82
CA LEU A 204 6.75 25.85 4.24
C LEU A 204 7.51 26.16 5.54
N LEU A 205 7.52 25.23 6.49
CA LEU A 205 8.31 25.34 7.73
C LEU A 205 9.80 25.36 7.42
N GLY A 206 10.28 24.44 6.57
CA GLY A 206 11.68 24.38 6.16
C GLY A 206 12.13 25.65 5.43
N THR A 207 11.36 26.11 4.46
CA THR A 207 11.65 27.36 3.72
C THR A 207 11.50 28.60 4.58
N GLY A 208 10.54 28.64 5.51
CA GLY A 208 10.37 29.70 6.49
C GLY A 208 11.56 29.83 7.44
N LEU A 209 12.05 28.71 7.99
CA LEU A 209 13.24 28.68 8.85
C LEU A 209 14.51 29.12 8.10
N LEU A 210 14.69 28.67 6.86
CA LEU A 210 15.78 29.13 6.00
C LEU A 210 15.69 30.65 5.74
N GLY A 211 14.48 31.16 5.47
CA GLY A 211 14.20 32.58 5.30
C GLY A 211 14.60 33.41 6.52
N LEU A 212 14.24 32.96 7.73
CA LEU A 212 14.62 33.62 8.99
C LEU A 212 16.13 33.62 9.22
N GLY A 213 16.80 32.50 8.92
CA GLY A 213 18.26 32.37 9.04
C GLY A 213 19.03 33.34 8.13
N VAL A 214 18.61 33.47 6.87
CA VAL A 214 19.20 34.43 5.91
C VAL A 214 18.85 35.88 6.27
N GLY A 215 17.60 36.12 6.71
CA GLY A 215 17.13 37.45 7.12
C GLY A 215 17.96 38.02 8.28
N ARG A 216 18.27 37.22 9.30
CA ARG A 216 19.04 37.67 10.48
C ARG A 216 20.44 38.19 10.12
N LYS A 217 21.10 37.58 9.13
CA LYS A 217 22.44 38.04 8.66
C LYS A 217 22.40 39.42 7.98
N ARG A 218 21.26 39.80 7.39
CA ARG A 218 21.10 41.12 6.74
C ARG A 218 20.81 42.22 7.76
N PHE A 219 20.02 41.93 8.80
CA PHE A 219 19.66 42.93 9.81
C PHE A 219 20.73 43.18 10.88
N SER A 220 21.67 42.25 11.08
CA SER A 220 22.75 42.39 12.08
C SER A 220 23.97 43.20 11.59
N LYS A 221 23.96 43.76 10.38
CA LYS A 221 25.04 44.60 9.81
C LYS A 221 24.74 46.11 9.85
N LYS A 222 23.82 46.56 10.71
CA LYS A 222 23.65 47.96 11.07
C LYS A 222 24.13 48.17 12.49
#